data_AF-A0A844ECV1-F1
#
_entry.id   AF-A0A844ECV1-F1
#
_cell.length_a   1.000
_cell.length_b   1.000
_cell.length_c   1.000
_cell.angle_alpha   90.00
_cell.angle_beta   90.00
_cell.angle_gamma   90.00
#
_symmetry.space_group_name_H-M   'P 1'
#
loop_
_entity.id
_entity.type
_entity.pdbx_description
1 polymer ?
#
loop_
_entity_poly.entity_id
_entity_poly.type
_entity_poly.pdbx_seq_one_letter_code
_entity_poly.pdbx_strand_id
1 'polypeptide(L)'
;MKKIWENKSWIVATLVIAVTFFVLILALESNSVTVKVNQLNIRSGPSVTYSVKAKVKQGQRLQVISRKSNWIKVIYKHKTIGWVAAWLVQNSSVQNVTRLSEATIVLDPGHGGSDTGALSMSGSPEKKYTLQVAQLVRKKLQAKGARVVMTRDSD
;
A
#
# COMPACT_ATOMS: atom_id res chain seq x y z
N MET A 1 -59.92 13.39 -11.56
CA MET A 1 -58.62 12.89 -12.08
C MET A 1 -57.67 13.97 -12.64
N LYS A 2 -57.96 15.28 -12.58
CA LYS A 2 -57.03 16.35 -13.07
C LYS A 2 -56.02 16.87 -12.03
N LYS A 3 -56.27 16.69 -10.73
CA LYS A 3 -55.50 17.32 -9.64
C LYS A 3 -54.07 16.76 -9.44
N ILE A 4 -53.80 15.56 -9.94
CA ILE A 4 -52.47 14.91 -9.87
C ILE A 4 -51.49 15.54 -10.89
N TRP A 5 -52.02 16.13 -11.98
CA TRP A 5 -51.23 16.71 -13.06
C TRP A 5 -50.86 18.19 -12.86
N GLU A 6 -51.50 18.89 -11.92
CA GLU A 6 -51.15 20.28 -11.58
C GLU A 6 -50.04 20.37 -10.54
N ASN A 7 -49.88 19.35 -9.68
CA ASN A 7 -48.74 19.30 -8.78
C ASN A 7 -47.51 18.84 -9.57
N LYS A 8 -46.54 19.72 -9.77
CA LYS A 8 -45.25 19.39 -10.38
C LYS A 8 -44.20 18.98 -9.35
N SER A 9 -44.59 18.91 -8.07
CA SER A 9 -43.70 18.57 -6.95
C SER A 9 -43.09 17.17 -7.10
N TRP A 10 -43.81 16.22 -7.71
CA TRP A 10 -43.25 14.90 -8.01
C TRP A 10 -42.11 14.96 -9.03
N ILE A 11 -42.16 15.87 -10.02
CA ILE A 11 -41.07 16.05 -11.00
C ILE A 11 -39.81 16.54 -10.29
N VAL A 12 -39.94 17.52 -9.40
CA VAL A 12 -38.82 18.04 -8.60
C VAL A 12 -38.26 16.95 -7.68
N ALA A 13 -39.12 16.21 -6.98
CA ALA A 13 -38.70 15.11 -6.12
C ALA A 13 -37.96 14.01 -6.91
N THR A 14 -38.45 13.66 -8.10
CA THR A 14 -37.83 12.66 -8.97
C THR A 14 -36.47 13.14 -9.48
N LEU A 15 -36.34 14.41 -9.86
CA LEU A 15 -35.07 15.03 -10.26
C LEU A 15 -34.06 15.05 -9.12
N VAL A 16 -34.47 15.39 -7.91
CA VAL A 16 -33.60 15.38 -6.71
C VAL A 16 -33.14 13.97 -6.38
N ILE A 17 -34.02 12.97 -6.47
CA ILE A 17 -33.66 11.56 -6.27
C ILE A 17 -32.69 11.08 -7.35
N ALA A 18 -32.93 11.43 -8.62
CA ALA A 18 -32.04 11.05 -9.72
C ALA A 18 -30.65 11.69 -9.59
N VAL A 19 -30.57 12.97 -9.22
CA VAL A 19 -29.31 13.68 -9.00
C VAL A 19 -28.55 13.11 -7.81
N THR A 20 -29.23 12.84 -6.68
CA THR A 20 -28.58 12.24 -5.50
C THR A 20 -28.10 10.82 -5.79
N PHE A 21 -28.87 10.02 -6.53
CA PHE A 21 -28.46 8.68 -6.95
C PHE A 21 -27.26 8.72 -7.91
N PHE A 22 -27.23 9.68 -8.84
CA PHE A 22 -26.11 9.88 -9.75
C PHE A 22 -24.82 10.32 -9.02
N VAL A 23 -24.92 11.26 -8.08
CA VAL A 23 -23.80 11.69 -7.23
C VAL A 23 -23.28 10.53 -6.37
N LEU A 24 -24.16 9.69 -5.84
CA LEU A 24 -23.78 8.49 -5.09
C LEU A 24 -23.00 7.48 -5.95
N ILE A 25 -23.41 7.28 -7.21
CA ILE A 25 -22.69 6.42 -8.16
C ILE A 25 -21.28 6.96 -8.43
N LEU A 26 -21.12 8.27 -8.65
CA LEU A 26 -19.81 8.89 -8.87
C LEU A 26 -18.88 8.73 -7.65
N ALA A 27 -19.42 8.89 -6.44
CA ALA A 27 -18.65 8.73 -5.21
C ALA A 27 -18.10 7.30 -5.04
N LEU A 28 -18.85 6.28 -5.48
CA LEU A 28 -18.45 4.87 -5.43
C LEU A 28 -17.29 4.52 -6.37
N GLU A 29 -17.09 5.28 -7.45
CA GLU A 29 -16.01 5.02 -8.43
C GLU A 29 -14.66 5.68 -8.08
N SER A 30 -14.66 6.58 -7.10
CA SER A 30 -13.55 7.52 -6.86
C SER A 30 -12.27 6.92 -6.24
N ASN A 31 -12.34 5.73 -5.62
CA ASN A 31 -11.18 5.15 -4.91
C ASN A 31 -10.75 3.81 -5.53
N SER A 32 -10.04 3.87 -6.65
CA SER A 32 -9.57 2.69 -7.38
C SER A 32 -8.10 2.78 -7.80
N VAL A 33 -7.50 1.63 -8.07
CA VAL A 33 -6.13 1.47 -8.60
C VAL A 33 -6.16 0.64 -9.88
N THR A 34 -5.24 0.91 -10.80
CA THR A 34 -5.17 0.23 -12.12
C THR A 34 -4.01 -0.74 -12.16
N VAL A 35 -4.23 -1.98 -12.63
CA VAL A 35 -3.16 -2.99 -12.73
C VAL A 35 -2.13 -2.63 -13.81
N LYS A 36 -0.83 -2.62 -13.48
CA LYS A 36 0.25 -2.28 -14.42
C LYS A 36 0.93 -3.47 -15.08
N VAL A 37 0.77 -4.68 -14.52
CA VAL A 37 1.43 -5.89 -15.00
C VAL A 37 0.47 -6.80 -15.75
N ASN A 38 0.99 -7.62 -16.67
CA ASN A 38 0.20 -8.57 -17.47
C ASN A 38 -0.75 -9.42 -16.63
N GLN A 39 -0.28 -9.85 -15.45
CA GLN A 39 -1.06 -10.63 -14.50
C GLN A 39 -0.70 -10.26 -13.05
N LEU A 40 -1.70 -9.83 -12.29
CA LEU A 40 -1.62 -9.53 -10.86
C LEU A 40 -2.36 -10.59 -10.05
N ASN A 41 -1.73 -11.07 -8.98
CA ASN A 41 -2.36 -11.98 -8.03
C ASN A 41 -3.07 -11.17 -6.92
N ILE A 42 -4.36 -11.46 -6.71
CA ILE A 42 -5.09 -11.08 -5.49
C ILE A 42 -4.88 -12.19 -4.47
N ARG A 43 -4.34 -11.86 -3.30
CA ARG A 43 -4.01 -12.83 -2.24
C ARG A 43 -4.94 -12.73 -1.04
N SER A 44 -4.97 -13.77 -0.21
CA SER A 44 -5.77 -13.81 1.02
C SER A 44 -5.23 -12.89 2.13
N GLY A 45 -3.94 -12.52 2.10
CA GLY A 45 -3.30 -11.63 3.07
C GLY A 45 -2.20 -10.75 2.47
N PRO A 46 -1.69 -9.77 3.24
CA PRO A 46 -0.71 -8.77 2.79
C PRO A 46 0.73 -9.32 2.81
N SER A 47 0.96 -10.44 2.14
CA SER A 47 2.29 -11.01 1.88
C SER A 47 2.24 -11.94 0.67
N VAL A 48 3.37 -12.13 0.00
CA VAL A 48 3.52 -13.06 -1.13
C VAL A 48 3.34 -14.54 -0.74
N THR A 49 3.41 -14.85 0.56
CA THR A 49 3.22 -16.20 1.09
C THR A 49 1.75 -16.62 1.22
N TYR A 50 0.82 -15.66 1.21
CA TYR A 50 -0.61 -15.96 1.30
C TYR A 50 -1.15 -16.55 -0.02
N SER A 51 -2.15 -17.43 0.10
CA SER A 51 -2.80 -18.09 -1.03
C SER A 51 -3.40 -17.10 -2.03
N VAL A 52 -3.31 -17.43 -3.32
CA VAL A 52 -3.88 -16.63 -4.42
C VAL A 52 -5.37 -16.93 -4.52
N LYS A 53 -6.21 -15.89 -4.40
CA LYS A 53 -7.66 -15.95 -4.53
C LYS A 53 -8.15 -15.67 -5.95
N ALA A 54 -7.42 -14.85 -6.70
CA ALA A 54 -7.74 -14.53 -8.09
C ALA A 54 -6.53 -13.98 -8.84
N LYS A 55 -6.63 -13.97 -10.17
CA LYS A 55 -5.68 -13.34 -11.10
C LYS A 55 -6.39 -12.26 -11.89
N VAL A 56 -5.73 -11.13 -12.09
CA VAL A 56 -6.26 -9.92 -12.71
C VAL A 56 -5.32 -9.48 -13.83
N LYS A 57 -5.84 -9.10 -14.99
CA LYS A 57 -5.03 -8.67 -16.13
C LYS A 57 -4.67 -7.18 -16.03
N GLN A 58 -3.64 -6.79 -16.77
CA GLN A 58 -3.25 -5.39 -16.95
C GLN A 58 -4.45 -4.51 -17.37
N GLY A 59 -4.45 -3.27 -16.91
CA GLY A 59 -5.48 -2.27 -17.26
C GLY A 59 -6.79 -2.40 -16.49
N GLN A 60 -7.01 -3.50 -15.77
CA GLN A 60 -8.21 -3.64 -14.93
C GLN A 60 -8.15 -2.71 -13.72
N ARG A 61 -9.31 -2.16 -13.35
CA ARG A 61 -9.47 -1.32 -12.17
C ARG A 61 -9.91 -2.15 -10.97
N LEU A 62 -9.32 -1.87 -9.82
CA LEU A 62 -9.59 -2.50 -8.55
C LEU A 62 -10.06 -1.43 -7.57
N GLN A 63 -11.22 -1.62 -6.94
CA GLN A 63 -11.71 -0.71 -5.92
C GLN A 63 -10.93 -0.92 -4.63
N VAL A 64 -10.45 0.16 -4.02
CA VAL A 64 -9.63 0.11 -2.81
C VAL A 64 -10.53 0.14 -1.57
N ILE A 65 -10.33 -0.83 -0.68
CA ILE A 65 -11.00 -0.90 0.63
C ILE A 65 -10.09 -0.29 1.70
N SER A 66 -8.84 -0.74 1.79
CA SER A 66 -7.89 -0.28 2.80
C SER A 66 -6.45 -0.50 2.37
N ARG A 67 -5.51 0.08 3.12
CA ARG A 67 -4.07 -0.05 2.89
C ARG A 67 -3.41 -0.54 4.19
N LYS A 68 -2.44 -1.44 4.08
CA LYS A 68 -1.62 -1.92 5.21
C LYS A 68 -0.21 -2.16 4.72
N SER A 69 0.74 -1.36 5.21
CA SER A 69 2.12 -1.36 4.71
C SER A 69 2.13 -1.23 3.17
N ASN A 70 2.85 -2.10 2.45
CA ASN A 70 2.96 -2.08 0.99
C ASN A 70 1.85 -2.86 0.27
N TRP A 71 0.72 -3.13 0.94
CA TRP A 71 -0.38 -3.88 0.38
C TRP A 71 -1.69 -3.09 0.41
N ILE A 72 -2.49 -3.30 -0.63
CA ILE A 72 -3.79 -2.67 -0.81
C ILE A 72 -4.83 -3.76 -0.76
N LYS A 73 -5.76 -3.65 0.18
CA LYS A 73 -6.96 -4.47 0.22
C LYS A 73 -7.93 -3.94 -0.81
N VAL A 74 -8.34 -4.78 -1.73
CA VAL A 74 -9.16 -4.43 -2.89
C VAL A 74 -10.38 -5.34 -3.02
N ILE A 75 -11.41 -4.84 -3.69
CA ILE A 75 -12.50 -5.64 -4.23
C ILE A 75 -12.42 -5.67 -5.76
N TYR A 76 -12.51 -6.87 -6.33
CA TYR A 76 -12.49 -7.13 -7.76
C TYR A 76 -13.82 -7.73 -8.21
N LYS A 77 -14.43 -7.11 -9.24
CA LYS A 77 -15.74 -7.49 -9.81
C LYS A 77 -16.83 -7.71 -8.75
N HIS A 78 -16.81 -6.92 -7.67
CA HIS A 78 -17.75 -7.03 -6.54
C HIS A 78 -17.82 -8.40 -5.84
N LYS A 79 -16.91 -9.34 -6.15
CA LYS A 79 -16.95 -10.73 -5.69
C LYS A 79 -15.71 -11.14 -4.91
N THR A 80 -14.54 -10.73 -5.39
CA THR A 80 -13.27 -11.17 -4.80
C THR A 80 -12.68 -10.06 -3.96
N ILE A 81 -12.66 -10.26 -2.64
CA ILE A 81 -11.91 -9.41 -1.71
C ILE A 81 -10.56 -10.06 -1.40
N GLY A 82 -9.49 -9.27 -1.49
CA GLY A 82 -8.15 -9.72 -1.13
C GLY A 82 -7.13 -8.60 -1.18
N TRP A 83 -5.85 -8.97 -1.13
CA TRP A 83 -4.73 -8.07 -1.06
C TRP A 83 -3.91 -8.10 -2.34
N VAL A 84 -3.56 -6.93 -2.85
CA VAL A 84 -2.62 -6.75 -3.95
C VAL A 84 -1.43 -5.93 -3.49
N ALA A 85 -0.28 -6.24 -4.08
CA ALA A 85 0.94 -5.49 -3.89
C ALA A 85 0.77 -4.06 -4.45
N ALA A 86 1.00 -3.05 -3.62
CA ALA A 86 0.79 -1.65 -4.00
C ALA A 86 1.67 -1.22 -5.19
N TRP A 87 2.83 -1.85 -5.38
CA TRP A 87 3.78 -1.55 -6.44
C TRP A 87 3.39 -2.11 -7.81
N LEU A 88 2.43 -3.03 -7.88
CA LEU A 88 1.94 -3.63 -9.14
C LEU A 88 0.72 -2.90 -9.72
N VAL A 89 0.30 -1.82 -9.07
CA VAL A 89 -0.87 -1.03 -9.45
C VAL A 89 -0.51 0.45 -9.51
N GLN A 90 -1.14 1.19 -10.41
CA GLN A 90 -1.00 2.63 -10.53
C GLN A 90 -1.98 3.28 -9.55
N ASN A 91 -1.43 4.05 -8.62
CA ASN A 91 -2.18 4.93 -7.74
C ASN A 91 -1.66 6.36 -7.96
N SER A 92 -2.55 7.33 -8.13
CA SER A 92 -2.22 8.74 -8.36
C SER A 92 -1.53 9.42 -7.17
N SER A 93 -1.32 8.71 -6.06
CA SER A 93 -0.77 9.23 -4.80
C SER A 93 0.40 8.42 -4.19
N VAL A 94 1.07 7.53 -4.93
CA VAL A 94 2.22 6.76 -4.38
C VAL A 94 3.48 6.94 -5.23
N GLN A 95 4.57 7.27 -4.52
CA GLN A 95 5.93 7.57 -4.97
C GLN A 95 6.52 6.56 -5.98
N ASN A 96 7.41 7.06 -6.85
CA ASN A 96 8.11 6.31 -7.90
C ASN A 96 8.71 4.99 -7.40
N VAL A 97 8.31 3.88 -8.03
CA VAL A 97 8.88 2.54 -7.81
C VAL A 97 10.35 2.57 -8.23
N THR A 98 11.24 2.13 -7.34
CA THR A 98 12.67 1.98 -7.63
C THR A 98 13.04 0.49 -7.74
N ARG A 99 14.25 0.19 -8.26
CA ARG A 99 14.78 -1.18 -8.30
C ARG A 99 14.88 -1.84 -6.92
N LEU A 100 14.84 -1.07 -5.84
CA LEU A 100 14.92 -1.56 -4.47
C LEU A 100 13.55 -1.81 -3.84
N SER A 101 12.44 -1.42 -4.50
CA SER A 101 11.10 -1.49 -3.90
C SER A 101 10.58 -2.91 -3.61
N GLU A 102 11.19 -3.95 -4.19
CA GLU A 102 10.88 -5.36 -3.90
C GLU A 102 11.98 -6.06 -3.07
N ALA A 103 13.09 -5.38 -2.78
CA ALA A 103 14.21 -5.98 -2.06
C ALA A 103 13.90 -6.06 -0.56
N THR A 104 14.11 -7.24 0.02
CA THR A 104 14.32 -7.38 1.47
C THR A 104 15.81 -7.34 1.74
N ILE A 105 16.26 -6.34 2.49
CA ILE A 105 17.66 -6.14 2.84
C ILE A 105 17.79 -6.35 4.34
N VAL A 106 18.62 -7.32 4.74
CA VAL A 106 18.98 -7.54 6.14
C VAL A 106 20.27 -6.76 6.41
N LEU A 107 20.23 -5.91 7.42
CA LEU A 107 21.40 -5.18 7.91
C LEU A 107 21.82 -5.76 9.25
N ASP A 108 23.09 -6.16 9.33
CA ASP A 108 23.71 -6.53 10.58
C ASP A 108 24.68 -5.42 11.00
N PRO A 109 24.40 -4.69 12.10
CA PRO A 109 25.34 -3.71 12.60
C PRO A 109 26.57 -4.33 13.26
N GLY A 110 26.63 -5.63 13.52
CA GLY A 110 27.75 -6.25 14.23
C GLY A 110 27.93 -5.77 15.68
N HIS A 111 28.55 -6.59 16.53
CA HIS A 111 28.74 -6.33 17.97
C HIS A 111 27.45 -5.95 18.73
N GLY A 112 27.53 -5.66 20.03
CA GLY A 112 26.38 -5.25 20.84
C GLY A 112 26.42 -5.80 22.27
N GLY A 113 25.69 -5.16 23.18
CA GLY A 113 25.67 -5.54 24.59
C GLY A 113 27.08 -5.49 25.20
N SER A 114 27.54 -6.59 25.79
CA SER A 114 28.88 -6.69 26.38
C SER A 114 30.01 -6.75 25.35
N ASP A 115 29.73 -7.14 24.11
CA ASP A 115 30.71 -7.14 23.03
C ASP A 115 30.80 -5.74 22.41
N THR A 116 31.86 -5.00 22.76
CA THR A 116 32.10 -3.64 22.29
C THR A 116 32.66 -3.56 20.87
N GLY A 117 33.21 -4.67 20.35
CA GLY A 117 34.14 -4.64 19.22
C GLY A 117 35.42 -3.88 19.55
N ALA A 118 36.11 -3.41 18.51
CA ALA A 118 37.35 -2.66 18.67
C ALA A 118 37.11 -1.28 19.32
N LEU A 119 38.14 -0.76 20.01
CA LEU A 119 38.12 0.59 20.57
C LEU A 119 38.87 1.54 19.63
N SER A 120 38.32 2.75 19.45
CA SER A 120 39.06 3.84 18.81
C SER A 120 40.23 4.31 19.70
N MET A 121 41.12 5.13 19.14
CA MET A 121 42.18 5.80 19.92
C MET A 121 41.65 6.65 21.09
N SER A 122 40.39 7.09 21.00
CA SER A 122 39.69 7.85 22.05
C SER A 122 38.83 6.95 22.97
N GLY A 123 38.93 5.63 22.84
CA GLY A 123 38.20 4.64 23.64
C GLY A 123 36.73 4.45 23.25
N SER A 124 36.29 4.98 22.12
CA SER A 124 34.90 4.81 21.66
C SER A 124 34.71 3.42 21.05
N PRO A 125 33.68 2.65 21.46
CA PRO A 125 33.50 1.28 21.01
C PRO A 125 32.89 1.21 19.61
N GLU A 126 33.38 0.29 18.79
CA GLU A 126 32.96 0.02 17.41
C GLU A 126 31.43 -0.15 17.29
N LYS A 127 30.82 -0.89 18.23
CA LYS A 127 29.37 -1.19 18.22
C LYS A 127 28.46 0.03 18.09
N LYS A 128 28.93 1.20 18.56
CA LYS A 128 28.19 2.47 18.49
C LYS A 128 28.21 3.02 17.07
N TYR A 129 29.37 3.01 16.43
CA TYR A 129 29.52 3.50 15.07
C TYR A 129 28.81 2.61 14.07
N THR A 130 28.95 1.30 14.22
CA THR A 130 28.32 0.34 13.31
C THR A 130 26.79 0.38 13.42
N LEU A 131 26.22 0.51 14.63
CA LEU A 131 24.78 0.73 14.82
C LEU A 131 24.30 2.01 14.15
N GLN A 132 25.01 3.13 14.35
CA GLN A 132 24.65 4.42 13.75
C GLN A 132 24.67 4.34 12.21
N VAL A 133 25.71 3.73 11.63
CA VAL A 133 25.81 3.53 10.18
C VAL A 133 24.67 2.65 9.68
N ALA A 134 24.39 1.53 10.33
CA ALA A 134 23.30 0.64 9.93
C ALA A 134 21.92 1.34 9.99
N GLN A 135 21.68 2.17 11.00
CA GLN A 135 20.45 2.97 11.10
C GLN A 135 20.33 4.02 9.98
N LEU A 136 21.43 4.68 9.61
CA LEU A 136 21.47 5.61 8.48
C LEU A 136 21.21 4.91 7.14
N VAL A 137 21.82 3.74 6.94
CA VAL A 137 21.61 2.90 5.75
C VAL A 137 20.16 2.43 5.68
N ARG A 138 19.59 1.96 6.80
CA ARG A 138 18.17 1.58 6.90
C ARG A 138 17.28 2.71 6.42
N LYS A 139 17.47 3.94 6.93
CA LYS A 139 16.65 5.10 6.54
C LYS A 139 16.74 5.39 5.04
N LYS A 140 17.95 5.35 4.47
CA LYS A 140 18.15 5.57 3.03
C LYS A 140 17.48 4.48 2.17
N LEU A 141 17.62 3.22 2.55
CA LEU A 141 17.02 2.10 1.82
C LEU A 141 15.49 2.08 1.92
N GLN A 142 14.93 2.37 3.09
CA GLN A 142 13.48 2.53 3.28
C GLN A 142 12.92 3.69 2.44
N ALA A 143 13.64 4.80 2.35
CA ALA A 143 13.26 5.92 1.48
C ALA A 143 13.27 5.56 -0.02
N LYS A 144 14.00 4.51 -0.41
CA LYS A 144 13.97 3.93 -1.77
C LYS A 144 12.92 2.82 -1.93
N GLY A 145 12.15 2.53 -0.88
CA GLY A 145 11.06 1.56 -0.88
C GLY A 145 11.47 0.14 -0.50
N ALA A 146 12.72 -0.11 -0.10
CA ALA A 146 13.15 -1.45 0.34
C ALA A 146 12.53 -1.80 1.70
N ARG A 147 12.22 -3.09 1.90
CA ARG A 147 11.97 -3.63 3.24
C ARG A 147 13.33 -3.87 3.89
N VAL A 148 13.63 -3.13 4.96
CA VAL A 148 14.88 -3.31 5.71
C VAL A 148 14.59 -3.98 7.04
N VAL A 149 15.32 -5.05 7.34
CA VAL A 149 15.31 -5.74 8.63
C VAL A 149 16.68 -5.54 9.26
N MET A 150 16.74 -5.14 10.53
CA MET A 150 18.00 -5.09 11.28
C MET A 150 18.06 -6.29 12.20
N THR A 151 19.22 -6.95 12.31
CA THR A 151 19.46 -8.02 13.31
C THR A 151 19.58 -7.45 14.72
N ARG A 152 19.96 -6.17 14.82
CA ARG A 152 20.05 -5.37 16.04
C ARG A 152 19.71 -3.92 15.71
N ASP A 153 18.80 -3.29 16.44
CA ASP A 153 18.41 -1.89 16.21
C ASP A 153 18.60 -0.96 17.43
N SER A 154 18.98 -1.54 18.57
CA SER A 154 19.44 -0.88 19.79
C SER A 154 20.74 -1.52 20.31
N ASP A 155 21.22 -1.05 21.45
CA ASP A 155 22.31 -1.71 22.20
C ASP A 155 21.74 -2.40 23.44
#